data_AF-A0A930AXT7-F1
#
_entry.id   AF-A0A930AXT7-F1
#
_cell.length_a   1.000
_cell.length_b   1.000
_cell.length_c   1.000
_cell.angle_alpha   90.00
_cell.angle_beta   90.00
_cell.angle_gamma   90.00
#
_symmetry.space_group_name_H-M   'P 1'
#
loop_
_entity.id
_entity.type
_entity.pdbx_description
1 polymer ?
#
loop_
_entity_poly.entity_id
_entity_poly.type
_entity_poly.pdbx_seq_one_letter_code
_entity_poly.pdbx_strand_id
1 'polypeptide(L)' 'MKWKTSDFDYDLPEELIAQTPLLDRTSSRMLVIHNTEKKYEDK' A
#
# COMPACT_ATOMS: atom_id res chain seq x y z
N MET A 1 1.93 -6.79 -25.32
CA MET A 1 2.06 -7.64 -24.11
C MET A 1 0.67 -7.92 -23.59
N LYS A 2 0.36 -9.16 -23.21
CA LYS A 2 -0.95 -9.52 -22.64
C LYS A 2 -0.74 -9.72 -21.14
N TRP A 3 -1.13 -8.71 -20.36
CA TRP A 3 -1.09 -8.81 -18.90
C TRP A 3 -2.15 -9.79 -18.41
N LYS A 4 -1.81 -10.50 -17.34
CA LYS A 4 -2.70 -11.36 -16.55
C LYS A 4 -2.91 -10.71 -15.19
N THR A 5 -4.01 -11.06 -14.52
CA THR A 5 -4.27 -10.62 -13.15
C THR A 5 -3.14 -11.03 -12.20
N SER A 6 -2.54 -12.19 -12.42
CA SER A 6 -1.39 -12.71 -11.67
C SER A 6 -0.14 -11.83 -11.74
N ASP A 7 -0.01 -10.97 -12.76
CA ASP A 7 1.16 -10.07 -12.88
C ASP A 7 1.13 -8.95 -11.84
N PHE A 8 0.02 -8.79 -11.12
CA PHE A 8 -0.21 -7.78 -10.08
C PHE A 8 -0.55 -8.41 -8.72
N ASP A 9 -0.41 -9.73 -8.60
CA ASP A 9 -0.66 -10.45 -7.35
C ASP A 9 0.53 -10.32 -6.39
N TYR A 10 0.28 -10.23 -5.09
CA TYR A 10 1.31 -10.13 -4.06
C TYR A 10 0.85 -10.77 -2.76
N ASP A 11 1.81 -11.28 -1.98
CA ASP A 11 1.53 -11.89 -0.68
C ASP A 11 1.11 -10.81 0.33
N LEU A 12 -0.17 -10.84 0.73
CA LEU A 12 -0.74 -9.96 1.75
C LEU A 12 -1.28 -10.80 2.91
N PRO A 13 -0.59 -10.81 4.07
CA PRO A 13 -1.13 -11.40 5.29
C PRO A 13 -2.46 -10.75 5.68
N GLU A 14 -3.46 -11.58 6.05
CA GLU A 14 -4.83 -11.11 6.35
C GLU A 14 -4.86 -10.13 7.52
N GLU A 15 -3.96 -10.27 8.49
CA GLU A 15 -3.84 -9.39 9.65
C GLU A 15 -3.45 -7.94 9.29
N LEU A 16 -2.88 -7.71 8.11
CA LEU A 16 -2.54 -6.38 7.62
C LEU A 16 -3.72 -5.67 6.95
N ILE A 17 -4.83 -6.37 6.71
CA ILE A 17 -6.06 -5.79 6.17
C ILE A 17 -6.83 -5.14 7.32
N ALA A 18 -6.91 -3.82 7.31
CA ALA A 18 -7.68 -3.07 8.29
C ALA A 18 -9.17 -3.47 8.24
N GLN A 19 -9.67 -4.00 9.36
CA GLN A 19 -11.08 -4.43 9.48
C GLN A 19 -12.03 -3.26 9.74
N THR A 20 -11.51 -2.22 10.40
CA THR A 20 -12.21 -0.96 10.69
C THR A 20 -11.23 0.20 10.58
N PRO A 21 -11.70 1.43 10.29
CA PRO A 21 -10.82 2.59 10.29
C PRO A 21 -10.22 2.87 11.67
N LEU A 22 -9.08 3.58 11.70
CA LEU A 22 -8.52 4.10 12.95
C LEU A 22 -9.46 5.13 13.60
N LEU A 23 -9.44 5.18 14.94
CA LEU A 23 -10.26 6.12 15.73
C LEU A 23 -9.89 7.57 15.39
N ASP A 24 -8.59 7.88 15.41
CA ASP A 24 -8.06 9.12 14.83
C ASP A 24 -7.60 8.85 13.41
N ARG A 25 -8.34 9.39 12.44
CA ARG A 25 -8.04 9.18 11.01
C ARG A 25 -6.70 9.79 10.60
N THR A 26 -6.27 10.86 11.25
CA THR A 26 -5.02 11.56 10.93
C THR A 26 -3.79 10.77 11.36
N SER A 27 -3.96 9.78 12.24
CA SER A 27 -2.90 8.88 12.71
C SER A 27 -2.59 7.72 11.75
N SER A 28 -3.27 7.64 10.60
CA SER A 28 -2.99 6.62 9.58
C SER A 28 -1.60 6.86 8.97
N ARG A 29 -0.84 5.78 8.75
CA ARG A 29 0.47 5.84 8.06
C ARG A 29 0.30 6.33 6.62
N MET A 30 1.27 7.09 6.11
CA MET A 30 1.28 7.57 4.73
C MET A 30 2.55 7.15 3.99
N LEU A 31 2.41 6.24 3.03
CA LEU A 31 3.49 5.92 2.09
C LEU A 31 3.54 6.98 0.98
N VAL A 32 4.65 7.72 0.90
CA VAL A 32 4.91 8.71 -0.15
C VAL A 32 5.81 8.08 -1.21
N ILE A 33 5.44 8.18 -2.50
CA ILE A 33 6.19 7.62 -3.62
C ILE A 33 6.67 8.75 -4.55
N HIS A 34 7.98 8.79 -4.79
CA HIS A 34 8.62 9.70 -5.74
C HIS A 34 8.78 9.00 -7.10
N ASN A 35 7.80 9.18 -8.00
CA ASN A 35 7.74 8.49 -9.29
C ASN A 35 9.01 8.65 -10.15
N THR A 36 9.56 9.86 -10.22
CA THR A 36 10.75 10.16 -11.03
C THR A 36 12.04 9.62 -10.41
N GLU A 37 12.15 9.67 -9.09
CA GLU A 37 13.37 9.27 -8.35
C GLU A 37 13.40 7.79 -7.99
N LYS A 38 12.29 7.06 -8.18
CA LYS A 38 12.10 5.67 -7.73
C LYS A 38 12.42 5.50 -6.23
N LYS A 39 12.00 6.46 -5.41
CA LYS A 39 12.15 6.44 -3.95
C LYS A 39 10.78 6.42 -3.28
N TYR A 40 10.74 5.96 -2.04
CA TYR A 40 9.56 6.06 -1.19
C TYR A 40 9.96 6.35 0.27
N GLU A 41 9.05 6.98 1.01
CA GLU A 41 9.22 7.32 2.43
C GLU A 41 7.92 7.10 3.22
N ASP A 42 8.05 6.88 4.53
CA ASP A 42 6.94 6.74 5.49
C ASP A 42 6.75 8.09 6.20
N LYS A 43 5.51 8.58 6.29
CA LYS A 43 5.11 9.81 6.99
C LYS A 43 3.94 9.58 7.93
#